data_AF-A0A3C1PNM7-F1
#
_entry.id   AF-A0A3C1PNM7-F1
#
_cell.length_a   1.000
_cell.length_b   1.000
_cell.length_c   1.000
_cell.angle_alpha   90.00
_cell.angle_beta   90.00
_cell.angle_gamma   90.00
#
_symmetry.space_group_name_H-M   'P 1'
#
loop_
_entity.id
_entity.type
_entity.pdbx_description
1 polymer ?
#
loop_
_entity_poly.entity_id
_entity_poly.type
_entity_poly.pdbx_seq_one_letter_code
_entity_poly.pdbx_strand_id
1 'polypeptide(L)' 'MKNAMVIVVLLIWNTALFSQQTGTFTDQRNGKTYKTVAIGSQTILAENFAYKPESGNCQSFENSADN' A
#
# COMPACT_ATOMS: atom_id res chain seq x y z
N MET A 1 -8.41 -31.07 32.00
CA MET A 1 -9.37 -30.42 31.09
C MET A 1 -9.26 -28.89 31.13
N LYS A 2 -9.38 -28.24 32.30
CA LYS A 2 -9.18 -26.78 32.47
C LYS A 2 -7.88 -26.24 31.85
N ASN A 3 -6.73 -26.85 32.15
CA ASN A 3 -5.43 -26.37 31.67
C ASN A 3 -5.26 -26.54 30.15
N ALA A 4 -5.82 -27.60 29.57
CA ALA A 4 -5.84 -27.81 28.13
C ALA A 4 -6.73 -26.76 27.42
N MET A 5 -7.86 -26.41 28.03
CA MET A 5 -8.76 -25.36 27.52
C MET A 5 -8.10 -23.96 27.55
N VAL A 6 -7.33 -23.66 28.59
CA VAL A 6 -6.55 -22.41 28.69
C VAL A 6 -5.46 -22.33 27.60
N ILE A 7 -4.74 -23.43 27.35
CA ILE A 7 -3.73 -23.48 26.27
C ILE A 7 -4.37 -23.28 24.90
N VAL A 8 -5.52 -23.89 24.64
CA VAL A 8 -6.26 -23.71 23.38
C VAL A 8 -6.72 -22.26 23.20
N VAL A 9 -7.20 -21.60 24.26
CA VAL A 9 -7.60 -20.18 24.19
C VAL A 9 -6.40 -19.25 23.95
N LEU A 10 -5.23 -19.53 24.54
CA LEU A 10 -4.00 -18.76 24.31
C LEU A 10 -3.43 -18.93 22.88
N LEU A 11 -3.63 -20.11 22.28
CA LEU A 11 -3.26 -20.35 20.87
C LEU A 11 -4.16 -19.59 19.89
N ILE A 12 -5.45 -19.45 20.21
CA ILE A 12 -6.43 -18.73 19.37
C ILE A 12 -6.22 -17.20 19.42
N TRP A 13 -5.77 -16.64 20.55
CA TRP A 13 -5.45 -15.20 20.65
C TRP A 13 -4.20 -14.77 19.87
N ASN A 14 -3.24 -15.67 19.64
CA ASN A 14 -2.03 -15.35 18.88
C ASN A 14 -2.22 -15.36 17.36
N THR A 15 -3.33 -15.88 16.85
CA THR A 15 -3.65 -15.85 15.42
C THR A 15 -4.52 -14.66 15.06
N ALA A 16 -4.36 -13.51 15.73
CA ALA A 16 -4.93 -12.25 15.24
C ALA A 16 -4.24 -11.90 13.92
N LEU A 17 -4.84 -12.43 12.86
CA LEU A 17 -4.46 -12.34 11.47
C LEU A 17 -4.47 -10.88 11.04
N PHE A 18 -3.29 -10.26 10.97
CA PHE A 18 -3.10 -9.14 10.05
C PHE A 18 -3.05 -9.74 8.64
N SER A 19 -4.21 -10.12 8.10
CA SER A 19 -4.32 -10.41 6.68
C SER A 19 -4.08 -9.08 5.95
N GLN A 20 -2.92 -8.95 5.32
CA GLN A 20 -2.57 -7.76 4.56
C GLN A 20 -3.56 -7.62 3.40
N GLN A 21 -4.47 -6.65 3.48
CA GLN A 21 -5.38 -6.35 2.38
C GLN A 21 -4.58 -5.78 1.21
N THR A 22 -4.77 -6.38 0.03
CA THR A 22 -4.10 -5.99 -1.21
C THR A 22 -5.12 -5.69 -2.29
N GLY A 23 -4.70 -5.00 -3.35
CA GLY A 23 -5.55 -4.66 -4.48
C GLY A 23 -4.76 -4.18 -5.68
N THR A 24 -5.46 -3.57 -6.63
CA THR A 24 -4.87 -2.95 -7.81
C THR A 24 -5.44 -1.56 -8.04
N PHE A 25 -4.62 -0.69 -8.63
CA PHE A 25 -4.99 0.64 -9.07
C PHE A 25 -4.52 0.83 -10.51
N THR A 26 -5.44 1.15 -11.42
CA THR A 26 -5.12 1.42 -12.83
C THR A 26 -5.11 2.93 -13.06
N ASP A 27 -3.96 3.47 -13.45
CA ASP A 27 -3.80 4.86 -13.83
C ASP A 27 -4.41 5.10 -15.20
N GLN A 28 -5.50 5.87 -15.25
CA GLN A 28 -6.25 6.13 -16.49
C GLN A 28 -5.46 6.98 -17.51
N ARG A 29 -4.39 7.66 -17.10
CA ARG A 29 -3.61 8.53 -17.98
C ARG A 29 -2.72 7.74 -18.94
N ASN A 30 -2.26 6.57 -18.52
CA ASN A 30 -1.33 5.74 -19.29
C ASN A 30 -1.66 4.25 -19.28
N GLY A 31 -2.80 3.85 -18.67
CA GLY A 31 -3.25 2.47 -18.57
C GLY A 31 -2.43 1.57 -17.65
N LYS A 32 -1.44 2.10 -16.92
CA LYS A 32 -0.57 1.28 -16.07
C LYS A 32 -1.31 0.85 -14.81
N THR A 33 -1.28 -0.44 -14.53
CA THR A 33 -1.85 -1.01 -13.31
C THR A 33 -0.76 -1.28 -12.28
N TYR A 34 -0.99 -0.79 -11.07
CA TYR A 34 -0.10 -0.93 -9.92
C TYR A 34 -0.75 -1.80 -8.84
N LYS A 35 0.07 -2.51 -8.08
CA LYS A 35 -0.39 -3.20 -6.87
C LYS A 35 -0.58 -2.21 -5.73
N THR A 36 -1.59 -2.45 -4.91
CA THR A 36 -1.85 -1.66 -3.71
C THR A 36 -1.85 -2.53 -2.46
N VAL A 37 -1.56 -1.91 -1.32
CA VAL A 37 -1.59 -2.53 0.00
C VAL A 37 -2.24 -1.60 1.01
N ALA A 38 -3.07 -2.13 1.90
CA ALA A 38 -3.65 -1.39 3.00
C ALA A 38 -2.68 -1.34 4.19
N ILE A 39 -2.39 -0.13 4.69
CA ILE A 39 -1.62 0.13 5.90
C ILE A 39 -2.45 1.06 6.79
N GLY A 40 -2.89 0.56 7.94
CA GLY A 40 -3.88 1.25 8.77
C GLY A 40 -5.19 1.45 7.99
N SER A 41 -5.62 2.71 7.86
CA SER A 41 -6.80 3.10 7.06
C SER A 41 -6.48 3.49 5.63
N GLN A 42 -5.21 3.56 5.25
CA GLN A 42 -4.77 4.05 3.94
C GLN A 42 -4.47 2.90 2.99
N THR A 43 -4.81 3.08 1.71
CA THR A 43 -4.38 2.18 0.63
C THR A 43 -3.25 2.87 -0.13
N ILE A 44 -2.05 2.27 -0.13
CA ILE A 44 -0.86 2.82 -0.78
C ILE A 44 -0.40 1.92 -1.94
N LEU A 45 0.43 2.46 -2.84
CA LEU A 45 1.09 1.65 -3.87
C LEU A 45 2.14 0.73 -3.23
N ALA A 46 2.13 -0.54 -3.60
CA ALA A 46 3.15 -1.51 -3.21
C ALA A 46 4.37 -1.48 -4.16
N GLU A 47 4.38 -0.56 -5.13
CA GLU A 47 5.36 -0.44 -6.21
C GLU A 47 5.71 1.04 -6.40
N ASN A 48 6.90 1.32 -6.94
CA ASN A 48 7.29 2.70 -7.22
C ASN A 48 6.36 3.34 -8.27
N PHE A 49 5.88 4.55 -7.97
CA PHE A 49 5.04 5.30 -8.90
C PHE A 49 5.88 5.76 -10.10
N ALA A 50 5.57 5.21 -11.27
CA ALA A 50 6.36 5.40 -12.48
C ALA A 50 5.46 5.87 -13.64
N TYR A 51 4.93 7.08 -13.50
CA TYR A 51 4.18 7.77 -14.55
C TYR A 51 5.14 8.46 -15.51
N LYS A 52 4.97 8.19 -16.81
CA LYS A 52 5.68 8.86 -17.91
C LYS A 52 4.62 9.46 -18.84
N PRO A 53 4.50 10.79 -18.92
CA PRO A 53 3.56 11.41 -19.86
C PRO A 53 4.01 11.16 -21.30
N GLU A 54 3.04 10.98 -22.22
CA GLU A 54 3.31 10.83 -23.66
C GLU A 54 3.78 12.14 -24.30
N SER A 55 3.34 13.28 -23.76
CA SER A 55 3.74 14.61 -24.18
C SER A 55 3.70 15.59 -23.00
N GLY A 56 4.51 16.64 -23.08
CA GLY A 56 4.65 17.67 -22.06
C GLY A 56 6.04 17.70 -21.45
N ASN A 57 6.58 18.91 -21.25
CA ASN A 57 7.70 19.10 -20.34
C ASN A 57 7.19 18.70 -18.95
N CYS A 58 7.85 17.74 -18.29
CA CYS A 58 7.78 17.64 -16.84
C CYS A 58 8.40 18.94 -16.31
N GLN A 59 7.62 20.01 -16.23
CA GLN A 59 8.04 21.24 -15.59
C GLN A 59 8.15 20.92 -14.11
N SER A 60 9.30 20.40 -13.72
CA SER A 60 9.83 20.70 -12.39
C SER A 60 9.86 22.22 -12.32
N PHE A 61 8.98 22.80 -11.51
CA PHE A 61 9.17 24.16 -11.06
C PHE A 61 10.51 24.15 -10.34
N GLU A 62 11.57 24.57 -11.03
CA GLU A 62 12.79 24.94 -10.34
C GLU A 62 12.36 26.05 -9.39
N ASN A 63 12.42 25.79 -8.09
CA ASN A 63 12.41 26.86 -7.12
C ASN A 63 13.75 27.58 -7.31
N SER A 64 13.78 28.51 -8.27
CA SER A 64 14.86 29.46 -8.38
C SER A 64 14.85 30.25 -7.08
N ALA A 65 15.71 29.84 -6.15
CA ALA A 65 16.02 30.62 -4.97
C ALA A 65 16.78 31.86 -5.45
N ASP A 66 16.04 32.88 -5.87
CA ASP A 66 16.56 34.23 -6.01
C ASP A 66 16.93 34.71 -4.60
N ASN A 67 18.24 34.72 -4.32
CA ASN A 67 18.87 35.50 -3.24
C ASN A 67 19.71 36.60 -3.89
#